data_AF-F6FG72-F1
#
_entry.id   AF-F6FG72-F1
#
_cell.length_a   1.000
_cell.length_b   1.000
_cell.length_c   1.000
_cell.angle_alpha   90.00
_cell.angle_beta   90.00
_cell.angle_gamma   90.00
#
_symmetry.space_group_name_H-M   'P 1'
#
loop_
_entity.id
_entity.type
_entity.pdbx_description
1 polymer ?
#
loop_
_entity_poly.entity_id
_entity_poly.type
_entity_poly.pdbx_seq_one_letter_code
_entity_poly.pdbx_strand_id
1 'polypeptide(L)'
;MSLTSKALLGTLGVGTAGVTSAVGYKVLNKKEVTKEEEAPTLPKKKSIAALIESSGKTLLQKSLGGSNEDWKKVYEKYRTGASSKDSNPWNIQDWDTKKTQENSDAPNDFMDACERESEKEVSGIEAPEYKNVLDWCTKDSVPSEA
;
A
#
# COMPACT_ATOMS: atom_id res chain seq x y z
N MET A 1 17.43 13.60 30.50
CA MET A 1 18.47 14.63 30.69
C MET A 1 18.11 15.80 29.81
N SER A 2 17.64 16.89 30.43
CA SER A 2 17.18 18.10 29.76
C SER A 2 18.34 18.88 29.16
N LEU A 3 18.15 19.39 27.94
CA LEU A 3 19.01 20.43 27.37
C LEU A 3 18.11 21.50 26.73
N THR A 4 17.81 22.52 27.53
CA THR A 4 17.26 23.80 27.10
C THR A 4 18.32 24.59 26.35
N SER A 5 18.06 24.96 25.09
CA SER A 5 18.86 25.95 24.37
C SER A 5 18.07 27.24 24.20
N LYS A 6 18.66 28.29 24.77
CA LYS A 6 18.19 29.68 24.87
C LYS A 6 18.07 30.35 23.50
N ALA A 7 17.05 31.19 23.36
CA ALA A 7 16.92 32.19 22.30
C ALA A 7 18.02 33.27 22.39
N LEU A 8 18.42 33.81 21.23
CA LEU A 8 19.17 35.06 21.12
C LEU A 8 18.46 36.02 20.15
N LEU A 9 18.39 37.25 20.62
CA LEU A 9 17.60 38.38 20.15
C LEU A 9 18.09 38.95 18.82
N GLY A 10 17.14 39.50 18.06
CA GLY A 10 17.39 40.20 16.81
C GLY A 10 18.11 41.55 16.98
N THR A 11 18.72 42.00 15.90
CA THR A 11 19.27 43.34 15.75
C THR A 11 18.74 43.96 14.46
N LEU A 12 17.98 45.04 14.61
CA LEU A 12 17.63 45.97 13.54
C LEU A 12 18.89 46.78 13.18
N GLY A 13 19.29 46.77 11.91
CA GLY A 13 20.35 47.63 11.38
C GLY A 13 19.80 48.47 10.23
N VAL A 14 19.69 49.78 10.46
CA VAL A 14 19.35 50.82 9.48
C VAL A 14 20.66 51.35 8.87
N GLY A 15 20.74 51.50 7.54
CA GLY A 15 21.91 52.12 6.89
C GLY A 15 21.83 52.33 5.37
N THR A 16 21.34 53.52 4.97
CA THR A 16 21.70 54.40 3.81
C THR A 16 21.60 53.95 2.34
N ALA A 17 21.25 54.92 1.49
CA ALA A 17 20.66 54.80 0.16
C ALA A 17 21.62 54.66 -1.03
N GLY A 18 21.14 54.01 -2.11
CA GLY A 18 21.39 54.43 -3.50
C GLY A 18 21.81 53.34 -4.50
N VAL A 19 20.86 52.80 -5.28
CA VAL A 19 20.87 52.80 -6.77
C VAL A 19 19.54 52.28 -7.32
N THR A 20 19.03 52.97 -8.33
CA THR A 20 17.75 52.75 -9.00
C THR A 20 17.84 51.73 -10.12
N SER A 21 16.87 50.82 -10.22
CA SER A 21 16.37 50.34 -11.52
C SER A 21 14.93 49.86 -11.39
N ALA A 22 14.04 50.49 -12.16
CA ALA A 22 12.66 50.04 -12.34
C ALA A 22 12.64 48.94 -13.40
N VAL A 23 12.25 47.72 -13.04
CA VAL A 23 11.68 46.74 -13.98
C VAL A 23 10.62 45.93 -13.24
N GLY A 24 9.37 46.13 -13.63
CA GLY A 24 8.27 45.28 -13.19
C GLY A 24 8.29 43.94 -13.92
N TYR A 25 7.94 42.87 -13.22
CA TYR A 25 7.31 41.67 -13.78
C TYR A 25 6.24 41.23 -12.76
N LYS A 26 4.95 41.47 -13.06
CA LYS A 26 4.07 40.51 -13.73
C LYS A 26 4.04 39.14 -13.03
N VAL A 27 2.91 38.92 -12.36
CA VAL A 27 2.25 37.64 -12.09
C VAL A 27 2.63 36.54 -13.09
N LEU A 28 3.16 35.42 -12.58
CA LEU A 28 3.06 34.04 -13.10
C LEU A 28 3.31 33.12 -11.89
N ASN A 29 2.68 31.98 -11.63
CA ASN A 29 1.55 31.30 -12.22
C ASN A 29 1.11 30.28 -11.17
N LYS A 30 -0.19 30.09 -11.04
CA LYS A 30 -0.82 28.94 -10.37
C LYS A 30 -0.29 27.65 -10.98
N LYS A 31 0.34 26.77 -10.19
CA LYS A 31 0.13 25.30 -10.12
C LYS A 31 1.33 24.54 -9.54
N GLU A 32 1.00 23.74 -8.54
CA GLU A 32 1.42 22.35 -8.33
C GLU A 32 2.87 22.03 -7.93
N VAL A 33 2.90 21.12 -6.97
CA VAL A 33 4.02 20.31 -6.51
C VAL A 33 5.05 21.07 -5.68
N THR A 34 4.78 21.07 -4.38
CA THR A 34 5.80 21.11 -3.32
C THR A 34 6.89 20.11 -3.70
N LYS A 35 7.96 20.63 -4.30
CA LYS A 35 9.23 19.96 -4.48
C LYS A 35 9.84 19.89 -3.08
N GLU A 36 9.53 18.82 -2.35
CA GLU A 36 10.26 18.47 -1.14
C GLU A 36 11.69 18.09 -1.54
N GLU A 37 12.61 18.94 -1.07
CA GLU A 37 14.05 18.81 -1.14
C GLU A 37 14.53 17.67 -0.22
N GLU A 38 15.54 16.93 -0.69
CA GLU A 38 15.94 15.60 -0.24
C GLU A 38 16.56 15.54 1.16
N ALA A 39 15.90 14.83 2.08
CA ALA A 39 16.51 14.14 3.22
C ALA A 39 16.79 12.67 2.82
N PRO A 40 17.80 11.97 3.40
CA PRO A 40 18.21 10.63 2.99
C PRO A 40 17.01 9.70 2.83
N THR A 41 16.85 9.19 1.61
CA THR A 41 15.61 8.67 1.05
C THR A 41 15.14 7.37 1.73
N LEU A 42 14.31 7.51 2.76
CA LEU A 42 13.51 6.40 3.28
C LEU A 42 12.59 5.92 2.14
N PRO A 43 12.52 4.60 1.85
CA PRO A 43 11.59 4.10 0.84
C PRO A 43 10.16 4.47 1.25
N LYS A 44 9.45 5.23 0.40
CA LYS A 44 8.05 5.57 0.60
C LYS A 44 7.23 4.29 0.57
N LYS A 45 6.75 3.84 1.73
CA LYS A 45 5.87 2.68 1.83
C LYS A 45 4.45 3.04 1.35
N LYS A 46 3.74 2.05 0.83
CA LYS A 46 2.32 2.13 0.45
C LYS A 46 1.60 0.89 0.92
N SER A 47 0.30 0.99 1.20
CA SER A 47 -0.51 -0.20 1.44
C SER A 47 -0.51 -1.12 0.22
N ILE A 48 -0.58 -2.41 0.45
CA ILE A 48 -0.69 -3.41 -0.62
C ILE A 48 -1.96 -3.17 -1.45
N ALA A 49 -3.07 -2.82 -0.81
CA ALA A 49 -4.31 -2.46 -1.50
C ALA A 49 -4.11 -1.32 -2.52
N ALA A 50 -3.42 -0.24 -2.13
CA ALA A 50 -3.12 0.87 -3.04
C ALA A 50 -2.19 0.47 -4.20
N LEU A 51 -1.30 -0.50 -3.99
CA LEU A 51 -0.45 -1.03 -5.06
C LEU A 51 -1.27 -1.87 -6.05
N ILE A 52 -2.24 -2.65 -5.57
CA ILE A 52 -3.09 -3.51 -6.41
C ILE A 52 -4.00 -2.70 -7.35
N GLU A 53 -4.44 -1.51 -6.95
CA GLU A 53 -5.21 -0.62 -7.84
C GLU A 53 -4.49 -0.34 -9.18
N SER A 54 -3.16 -0.39 -9.19
CA SER A 54 -2.33 -0.20 -10.38
C SER A 54 -1.93 -1.50 -11.10
N SER A 55 -2.34 -2.67 -10.59
CA SER A 55 -1.88 -3.98 -11.11
C SER A 55 -2.81 -4.61 -12.14
N GLY A 56 -3.92 -3.95 -12.51
CA GLY A 56 -4.95 -4.51 -13.40
C GLY A 56 -5.73 -5.68 -12.76
N LYS A 57 -5.73 -5.75 -11.42
CA LYS A 57 -6.45 -6.76 -10.64
C LYS A 57 -7.31 -6.07 -9.61
N THR A 58 -8.34 -6.77 -9.16
CA THR A 58 -9.29 -6.26 -8.17
C THR A 58 -9.22 -7.13 -6.92
N LEU A 59 -9.07 -6.48 -5.76
CA LEU A 59 -9.18 -7.15 -4.46
C LEU A 59 -10.58 -7.72 -4.25
N LEU A 60 -10.65 -8.98 -3.85
CA LEU A 60 -11.89 -9.64 -3.49
C LEU A 60 -12.43 -9.06 -2.20
N GLN A 61 -13.72 -8.71 -2.24
CA GLN A 61 -14.42 -8.21 -1.07
C GLN A 61 -15.00 -9.39 -0.30
N LYS A 62 -14.76 -9.44 1.01
CA LYS A 62 -15.27 -10.50 1.88
C LYS A 62 -16.80 -10.60 1.86
N SER A 63 -17.50 -9.50 1.59
CA SER A 63 -18.96 -9.45 1.45
C SER A 63 -19.52 -10.34 0.32
N LEU A 64 -18.68 -10.77 -0.64
CA LEU A 64 -19.07 -11.75 -1.65
C LEU A 64 -19.31 -13.16 -1.06
N GLY A 65 -18.73 -13.45 0.11
CA GLY A 65 -18.85 -14.73 0.80
C GLY A 65 -17.94 -15.82 0.22
N GLY A 66 -17.52 -16.76 1.07
CA GLY A 66 -16.55 -17.80 0.70
C GLY A 66 -17.05 -18.81 -0.35
N SER A 67 -18.36 -18.89 -0.55
CA SER A 67 -18.97 -19.72 -1.61
C SER A 67 -18.84 -19.11 -3.01
N ASN A 68 -18.43 -17.84 -3.12
CA ASN A 68 -18.19 -17.17 -4.39
C ASN A 68 -17.06 -17.87 -5.18
N GLU A 69 -17.21 -17.98 -6.50
CA GLU A 69 -16.26 -18.68 -7.36
C GLU A 69 -14.85 -18.08 -7.34
N ASP A 70 -14.74 -16.75 -7.29
CA ASP A 70 -13.44 -16.08 -7.21
C ASP A 70 -12.74 -16.40 -5.88
N TRP A 71 -13.49 -16.43 -4.77
CA TRP A 71 -12.98 -16.82 -3.45
C TRP A 71 -12.51 -18.27 -3.42
N LYS A 72 -13.31 -19.19 -3.97
CA LYS A 72 -12.92 -20.61 -4.10
C LYS A 72 -11.63 -20.77 -4.90
N LYS A 73 -11.53 -20.05 -6.03
CA LYS A 73 -10.36 -20.09 -6.91
C LYS A 73 -9.08 -19.63 -6.21
N VAL A 74 -9.11 -18.52 -5.48
CA VAL A 74 -7.89 -18.04 -4.79
C VAL A 74 -7.56 -18.87 -3.55
N TYR A 75 -8.57 -19.40 -2.86
CA TYR A 75 -8.36 -20.31 -1.74
C TYR A 75 -7.77 -21.65 -2.20
N GLU A 76 -8.19 -22.16 -3.36
CA GLU A 76 -7.60 -23.32 -4.03
C GLU A 76 -6.09 -23.15 -4.23
N LYS A 77 -5.66 -21.98 -4.69
CA LYS A 77 -4.23 -21.66 -4.83
C LYS A 77 -3.52 -21.67 -3.48
N TYR A 78 -4.11 -21.06 -2.45
CA TYR A 78 -3.53 -21.06 -1.11
C TYR A 78 -3.39 -22.48 -0.55
N ARG A 79 -4.40 -23.34 -0.69
CA ARG A 79 -4.36 -24.70 -0.13
C ARG A 79 -3.46 -25.68 -0.86
N THR A 80 -3.19 -25.43 -2.14
CA THR A 80 -2.36 -26.32 -2.97
C THR A 80 -0.96 -25.77 -3.24
N GLY A 81 -0.74 -24.47 -3.03
CA GLY A 81 0.52 -23.79 -3.33
C GLY A 81 1.69 -24.28 -2.49
N ALA A 82 2.85 -24.47 -3.12
CA ALA A 82 4.06 -24.96 -2.45
C ALA A 82 4.54 -24.03 -1.31
N SER A 83 4.26 -22.73 -1.39
CA SER A 83 4.63 -21.74 -0.38
C SER A 83 3.67 -21.67 0.81
N SER A 84 2.52 -22.35 0.76
CA SER A 84 1.43 -22.20 1.73
C SER A 84 0.84 -23.52 2.23
N LYS A 85 0.82 -24.58 1.40
CA LYS A 85 0.20 -25.87 1.72
C LYS A 85 0.72 -26.51 3.01
N ASP A 86 2.02 -26.53 3.22
CA ASP A 86 2.61 -27.16 4.42
C ASP A 86 2.98 -26.14 5.50
N SER A 87 3.21 -24.88 5.12
CA SER A 87 3.64 -23.81 6.02
C SER A 87 2.51 -23.03 6.67
N ASN A 88 1.31 -23.02 6.07
CA ASN A 88 0.15 -22.25 6.52
C ASN A 88 0.50 -20.81 6.98
N PRO A 89 1.08 -19.97 6.12
CA PRO A 89 1.68 -18.70 6.53
C PRO A 89 0.68 -17.70 7.11
N TRP A 90 -0.63 -17.89 6.85
CA TRP A 90 -1.70 -17.06 7.39
C TRP A 90 -2.40 -17.68 8.61
N ASN A 91 -1.90 -18.81 9.10
CA ASN A 91 -2.41 -19.51 10.29
C ASN A 91 -3.93 -19.78 10.21
N ILE A 92 -4.38 -20.30 9.08
CA ILE A 92 -5.77 -20.75 8.89
C ILE A 92 -6.02 -21.90 9.87
N GLN A 93 -7.11 -21.84 10.61
CA GLN A 93 -7.49 -22.82 11.63
C GLN A 93 -7.82 -24.16 10.97
N ASP A 94 -7.58 -25.27 11.68
CA ASP A 94 -7.85 -26.64 11.23
C ASP A 94 -7.20 -27.00 9.87
N TRP A 95 -6.01 -26.43 9.63
CA TRP A 95 -5.38 -26.46 8.31
C TRP A 95 -5.10 -27.87 7.77
N ASP A 96 -4.65 -28.81 8.61
CA ASP A 96 -4.36 -30.17 8.16
C ASP A 96 -5.58 -30.88 7.56
N THR A 97 -6.77 -30.51 8.01
CA THR A 97 -8.03 -31.00 7.44
C THR A 97 -8.46 -30.13 6.25
N LYS A 98 -8.44 -28.80 6.39
CA LYS A 98 -8.91 -27.88 5.35
C LYS A 98 -8.07 -27.95 4.05
N LYS A 99 -6.75 -28.16 4.16
CA LYS A 99 -5.85 -28.20 2.98
C LYS A 99 -6.15 -29.35 2.02
N THR A 100 -6.74 -30.44 2.52
CA THR A 100 -7.11 -31.61 1.73
C THR A 100 -8.55 -31.58 1.21
N GLN A 101 -9.36 -30.60 1.62
CA GLN A 101 -10.76 -30.49 1.21
C GLN A 101 -10.88 -29.78 -0.15
N GLU A 102 -11.05 -30.58 -1.20
CA GLU A 102 -11.26 -30.06 -2.55
C GLU A 102 -12.64 -29.41 -2.71
N ASN A 103 -12.73 -28.42 -3.60
CA ASN A 103 -13.97 -27.70 -3.93
C ASN A 103 -14.69 -27.07 -2.72
N SER A 104 -13.96 -26.80 -1.64
CA SER A 104 -14.48 -26.18 -0.42
C SER A 104 -14.66 -24.67 -0.59
N ASP A 105 -15.62 -24.12 0.15
CA ASP A 105 -15.79 -22.67 0.28
C ASP A 105 -14.57 -22.06 0.97
N ALA A 106 -14.20 -20.83 0.61
CA ALA A 106 -13.11 -20.12 1.28
C ALA A 106 -13.46 -19.88 2.76
N PRO A 107 -12.63 -20.34 3.71
CA PRO A 107 -12.86 -20.15 5.13
C PRO A 107 -12.88 -18.67 5.53
N ASN A 108 -13.64 -18.33 6.56
CA ASN A 108 -13.74 -16.94 7.01
C ASN A 108 -12.40 -16.37 7.49
N ASP A 109 -11.60 -17.17 8.19
CA ASP A 109 -10.26 -16.81 8.65
C ASP A 109 -9.26 -16.58 7.49
N PHE A 110 -9.48 -17.21 6.33
CA PHE A 110 -8.73 -16.93 5.11
C PHE A 110 -9.14 -15.59 4.49
N MET A 111 -10.44 -15.31 4.39
CA MET A 111 -10.92 -14.01 3.90
C MET A 111 -10.51 -12.86 4.84
N ASP A 112 -10.53 -13.09 6.15
CA ASP A 112 -10.04 -12.15 7.18
C ASP A 112 -8.54 -11.88 7.02
N ALA A 113 -7.75 -12.90 6.66
CA ALA A 113 -6.35 -12.73 6.34
C ALA A 113 -6.16 -11.82 5.14
N CYS A 114 -6.96 -11.97 4.08
CA CYS A 114 -6.90 -11.08 2.92
C CYS A 114 -7.14 -9.60 3.28
N GLU A 115 -8.16 -9.31 4.09
CA GLU A 115 -8.43 -7.93 4.55
C GLU A 115 -7.21 -7.38 5.30
N ARG A 116 -6.74 -8.10 6.33
CA ARG A 116 -5.58 -7.68 7.15
C ARG A 116 -4.28 -7.54 6.36
N GLU A 117 -3.97 -8.48 5.49
CA GLU A 117 -2.72 -8.49 4.73
C GLU A 117 -2.72 -7.38 3.67
N SER A 118 -3.86 -7.06 3.07
CA SER A 118 -3.97 -5.99 2.07
C SER A 118 -3.73 -4.59 2.64
N GLU A 119 -3.96 -4.39 3.94
CA GLU A 119 -3.72 -3.12 4.64
C GLU A 119 -2.25 -2.87 4.98
N LYS A 120 -1.40 -3.91 4.94
CA LYS A 120 0.02 -3.78 5.29
C LYS A 120 0.74 -2.84 4.34
N GLU A 121 1.63 -2.03 4.89
CA GLU A 121 2.48 -1.13 4.13
C GLU A 121 3.81 -1.80 3.74
N VAL A 122 4.10 -1.79 2.44
CA VAL A 122 5.32 -2.37 1.86
C VAL A 122 6.10 -1.33 1.04
N SER A 123 7.39 -1.57 0.84
CA SER A 123 8.26 -0.70 0.03
C SER A 123 8.01 -0.80 -1.48
N GLY A 124 7.22 -1.78 -1.93
CA GLY A 124 6.85 -1.94 -3.33
C GLY A 124 6.38 -3.36 -3.67
N ILE A 125 6.21 -3.60 -4.97
CA ILE A 125 5.64 -4.84 -5.53
C ILE A 125 6.55 -6.07 -5.39
N GLU A 126 7.83 -5.88 -5.06
CA GLU A 126 8.75 -6.99 -4.85
C GLU A 126 8.58 -7.66 -3.49
N ALA A 127 7.86 -7.02 -2.56
CA ALA A 127 7.60 -7.54 -1.23
C ALA A 127 6.81 -8.87 -1.30
N PRO A 128 7.20 -9.89 -0.53
CA PRO A 128 6.51 -11.18 -0.53
C PRO A 128 5.05 -11.03 -0.08
N GLU A 129 4.76 -10.11 0.84
CA GLU A 129 3.39 -9.82 1.29
C GLU A 129 2.52 -9.31 0.13
N TYR A 130 3.06 -8.41 -0.71
CA TYR A 130 2.36 -7.95 -1.90
C TYR A 130 2.07 -9.11 -2.85
N LYS A 131 3.08 -9.95 -3.13
CA LYS A 131 2.94 -11.11 -4.04
C LYS A 131 1.90 -12.11 -3.53
N ASN A 132 1.87 -12.37 -2.22
CA ASN A 132 0.89 -13.25 -1.60
C ASN A 132 -0.54 -12.71 -1.71
N VAL A 133 -0.76 -11.44 -1.36
CA VAL A 133 -2.09 -10.81 -1.49
C VAL A 133 -2.52 -10.75 -2.96
N LEU A 134 -1.60 -10.42 -3.87
CA LEU A 134 -1.87 -10.39 -5.29
C LEU A 134 -2.36 -11.76 -5.80
N ASP A 135 -1.75 -12.86 -5.36
CA ASP A 135 -2.14 -14.19 -5.84
C ASP A 135 -3.39 -14.77 -5.15
N TRP A 136 -3.55 -14.49 -3.85
CA TRP A 136 -4.54 -15.16 -3.00
C TRP A 136 -5.75 -14.31 -2.61
N CYS A 137 -5.76 -13.02 -2.96
CA CYS A 137 -6.85 -12.10 -2.61
C CYS A 137 -7.38 -11.29 -3.78
N THR A 138 -6.94 -11.56 -5.02
CA THR A 138 -7.37 -10.80 -6.18
C THR A 138 -7.92 -11.66 -7.31
N LYS A 139 -8.74 -11.01 -8.13
CA LYS A 139 -9.18 -11.52 -9.42
C LYS A 139 -8.74 -10.60 -10.55
N ASP A 140 -8.79 -11.11 -11.77
CA ASP A 140 -8.56 -10.30 -12.95
C ASP A 140 -9.66 -9.25 -13.08
N SER A 141 -9.26 -7.99 -13.28
CA SER A 141 -10.21 -6.93 -13.60
C SER A 141 -10.68 -7.16 -15.02
N VAL A 142 -11.97 -7.49 -15.21
CA VAL A 142 -12.57 -7.40 -16.54
C VAL A 142 -12.46 -5.94 -16.98
N PRO A 143 -11.76 -5.63 -18.10
CA PRO A 143 -11.82 -4.30 -18.66
C PRO A 143 -13.29 -4.05 -18.98
N SER A 144 -13.89 -3.04 -18.36
CA SER A 144 -15.19 -2.56 -18.84
C SER A 144 -14.98 -2.18 -20.30
N GLU A 145 -15.60 -2.92 -21.22
CA GLU A 145 -15.63 -2.57 -22.64
C GLU A 145 -16.07 -1.10 -22.76
N ALA A 146 -15.21 -0.30 -23.39
CA ALA A 146 -15.41 1.11 -23.65
C ALA A 146 -16.22 1.33 -24.93
#